data_AF-A0A9D7H8J8-F1
#
_entry.id   AF-A0A9D7H8J8-F1
#
_cell.length_a   1.000
_cell.length_b   1.000
_cell.length_c   1.000
_cell.angle_alpha   90.00
_cell.angle_beta   90.00
_cell.angle_gamma   90.00
#
_symmetry.space_group_name_H-M   'P 1'
#
loop_
_entity.id
_entity.type
_entity.pdbx_description
1 polymer ?
#
loop_
_entity_poly.entity_id
_entity_poly.type
_entity_poly.pdbx_seq_one_letter_code
_entity_poly.pdbx_strand_id
1 'polypeptide(L)' 'MTDDLVRALWLVFRAGKAVSCPSDDNAMAVAVDGSMGCYRLVCVACGTATPWFEAKGEGIRVRAQSSPPPIG' A
#
# COMPACT_ATOMS: atom_id res chain seq x y z
N MET A 1 -5.59 -10.87 12.66
CA MET A 1 -6.15 -10.45 11.36
C MET A 1 -5.93 -11.60 10.37
N THR A 2 -6.94 -12.01 9.61
CA THR A 2 -6.86 -13.18 8.71
C THR A 2 -6.42 -12.76 7.31
N ASP A 3 -5.84 -13.70 6.54
CA ASP A 3 -5.36 -13.44 5.17
C ASP A 3 -6.48 -12.99 4.23
N ASP A 4 -7.68 -13.58 4.35
CA ASP A 4 -8.86 -13.18 3.58
C ASP A 4 -9.27 -11.73 3.85
N LEU A 5 -9.19 -11.28 5.11
CA LEU A 5 -9.49 -9.90 5.48
C LEU A 5 -8.43 -8.95 4.92
N VAL A 6 -7.14 -9.30 4.99
CA VAL A 6 -6.06 -8.50 4.39
C VAL A 6 -6.28 -8.36 2.88
N ARG A 7 -6.62 -9.45 2.20
CA ARG A 7 -6.93 -9.46 0.76
C ARG A 7 -8.13 -8.58 0.43
N ALA A 8 -9.20 -8.65 1.21
CA ALA A 8 -10.40 -7.82 1.00
C ALA A 8 -10.08 -6.33 1.14
N LEU A 9 -9.37 -5.93 2.21
CA LEU A 9 -8.96 -4.54 2.44
C LEU A 9 -8.04 -4.04 1.32
N TRP A 10 -7.10 -4.88 0.86
CA TRP A 10 -6.20 -4.54 -0.24
C TRP A 10 -6.94 -4.33 -1.57
N LEU A 11 -7.94 -5.16 -1.89
CA LEU A 11 -8.73 -4.99 -3.10
C LEU A 11 -9.55 -3.70 -3.08
N VAL A 12 -10.11 -3.32 -1.92
CA VAL A 12 -10.79 -2.03 -1.74
C VAL A 12 -9.84 -0.86 -2.00
N PHE A 13 -8.65 -0.90 -1.40
CA PHE A 13 -7.61 0.11 -1.63
C PHE A 13 -7.24 0.23 -3.11
N ARG A 14 -6.96 -0.90 -3.78
CA ARG A 14 -6.59 -0.91 -5.20
C ARG A 14 -7.72 -0.45 -6.12
N ALA A 15 -8.97 -0.58 -5.69
CA ALA A 15 -10.11 -0.02 -6.41
C ALA A 15 -10.25 1.51 -6.25
N GLY A 16 -9.29 2.18 -5.58
CA GLY A 16 -9.32 3.61 -5.31
C GLY A 16 -10.31 4.02 -4.22
N LYS A 17 -10.80 3.06 -3.42
CA LYS A 17 -11.78 3.32 -2.36
C LYS A 17 -11.08 3.52 -1.02
N ALA A 18 -11.73 4.28 -0.13
CA ALA A 18 -11.29 4.41 1.25
C ALA A 18 -11.40 3.04 1.96
N VAL A 19 -10.34 2.66 2.68
CA VAL A 19 -10.31 1.46 3.51
C VAL A 19 -10.59 1.87 4.95
N SER A 20 -11.59 1.26 5.56
CA SER A 20 -11.94 1.44 6.97
C SER A 20 -11.25 0.40 7.84
N CYS A 21 -10.77 0.83 9.00
CA CYS A 21 -10.17 -0.04 9.99
C CYS A 21 -11.24 -0.92 10.63
N PRO A 22 -11.05 -2.25 10.69
CA PRO A 22 -12.03 -3.15 11.28
C PRO A 22 -12.16 -3.02 12.81
N SER A 23 -11.30 -2.23 13.46
CA SER A 23 -11.32 -2.02 14.91
C SER A 23 -12.14 -0.79 15.33
N ASP A 24 -12.08 0.29 14.55
CA ASP A 24 -12.62 1.60 14.94
C ASP A 24 -13.20 2.41 13.77
N ASP A 25 -13.36 1.80 12.59
CA ASP A 25 -13.90 2.36 11.35
C ASP A 25 -13.14 3.57 10.77
N ASN A 26 -12.04 4.00 11.40
CA ASN A 26 -11.19 5.08 10.90
C ASN A 26 -10.44 4.69 9.61
N ALA A 27 -9.92 5.68 8.90
CA ALA A 27 -9.20 5.44 7.65
C ALA A 27 -7.91 4.63 7.85
N MET A 28 -7.60 3.75 6.90
CA MET A 28 -6.31 3.07 6.81
C MET A 28 -5.45 3.66 5.69
N ALA A 29 -4.18 3.86 5.97
CA ALA A 29 -3.15 4.23 5.01
C ALA A 29 -2.34 3.00 4.58
N VAL A 30 -1.74 3.05 3.38
CA VAL A 30 -0.78 2.03 2.93
C VAL A 30 0.63 2.41 3.37
N ALA A 31 1.36 1.46 3.96
CA ALA A 31 2.79 1.53 4.17
C ALA A 31 3.50 0.56 3.24
N VAL A 32 4.64 0.98 2.68
CA VAL A 32 5.40 0.23 1.68
C VAL A 32 6.81 0.01 2.20
N ASP A 33 7.28 -1.23 2.16
CA ASP A 33 8.69 -1.55 2.29
C ASP A 33 9.27 -1.76 0.89
N GLY A 34 9.97 -0.74 0.40
CA GLY A 34 10.58 -0.76 -0.94
C GLY A 34 11.78 -1.70 -1.07
N SER A 35 12.40 -2.12 0.05
CA SER A 35 13.53 -3.06 0.02
C SER A 35 13.07 -4.50 -0.13
N MET A 36 11.91 -4.83 0.45
CA MET A 36 11.32 -6.17 0.40
C MET A 36 10.21 -6.29 -0.66
N GLY A 37 9.73 -5.18 -1.22
CA GLY A 37 8.61 -5.19 -2.16
C GLY A 37 7.26 -5.53 -1.49
N CYS A 38 7.14 -5.22 -0.21
CA CYS A 38 5.99 -5.58 0.62
C CYS A 38 5.13 -4.37 0.96
N TYR A 39 3.86 -4.63 1.25
CA TYR A 39 2.85 -3.65 1.63
C TYR A 39 2.22 -4.04 2.96
N ARG A 40 1.70 -3.06 3.69
CA ARG A 40 0.74 -3.28 4.77
C ARG A 40 -0.25 -2.13 4.84
N LEU A 41 -1.42 -2.37 5.41
CA LEU A 41 -2.38 -1.31 5.73
C LEU A 41 -2.30 -0.99 7.23
N VAL A 42 -2.32 0.29 7.57
CA VAL A 42 -2.19 0.77 8.96
C VAL A 42 -3.30 1.80 9.23
N CYS A 43 -4.07 1.60 10.30
CA CYS A 43 -5.06 2.59 10.74
C CYS A 43 -4.34 3.86 11.21
N VAL A 44 -4.81 5.02 10.74
CA VAL A 44 -4.22 6.32 11.07
C VAL A 44 -4.58 6.79 12.49
N ALA A 45 -5.56 6.15 13.14
CA ALA A 45 -6.03 6.49 14.48
C ALA A 45 -5.51 5.49 15.52
N CYS A 46 -5.94 4.22 15.47
CA CYS A 46 -5.61 3.24 16.51
C CYS A 46 -4.28 2.48 16.28
N GLY A 47 -3.64 2.63 15.11
CA GLY A 47 -2.37 1.97 14.80
C GLY A 47 -2.48 0.49 14.45
N THR A 48 -3.68 -0.10 14.45
CA THR A 48 -3.90 -1.48 13.97
C THR A 48 -3.35 -1.64 12.56
N ALA A 49 -2.50 -2.65 12.37
CA ALA A 49 -1.83 -2.92 11.11
C ALA A 49 -2.09 -4.35 10.62
N THR A 50 -2.18 -4.52 9.30
CA THR A 50 -2.08 -5.85 8.68
C THR A 50 -0.65 -6.38 8.84
N PRO A 51 -0.45 -7.71 8.77
CA PRO A 51 0.86 -8.25 8.43
C PRO A 51 1.37 -7.65 7.12
N TRP A 52 2.69 -7.69 6.92
CA TRP A 52 3.28 -7.38 5.62
C TRP A 52 2.90 -8.45 4.60
N PHE A 53 2.53 -8.03 3.39
CA PHE A 53 2.15 -8.92 2.30
C PHE A 53 2.73 -8.44 0.95
N GLU A 54 2.98 -9.38 0.06
CA GLU A 54 3.38 -9.09 -1.32
C GLU A 54 2.14 -8.81 -2.18
N ALA A 55 2.14 -7.70 -2.92
CA ALA A 55 1.16 -7.48 -3.97
C ALA A 55 1.77 -7.92 -5.31
N LYS A 56 1.65 -9.22 -5.66
CA LYS A 56 2.08 -9.72 -6.97
C LYS A 56 1.32 -8.95 -8.06
N GLY A 57 2.04 -8.12 -8.81
CA GLY A 57 1.47 -7.04 -9.61
C GLY A 57 1.04 -7.47 -11.02
N GLU A 58 -0.05 -6.88 -11.50
CA GLU A 58 -0.26 -6.62 -12.92
C GLU A 58 -0.26 -5.09 -13.13
N GLY A 59 0.89 -4.53 -13.56
CA GLY A 59 1.14 -3.16 -14.08
C GLY A 59 1.00 -1.97 -13.10
N ILE A 60 1.80 -0.89 -13.10
CA ILE A 60 2.62 -0.23 -14.14
C ILE A 60 3.97 0.26 -13.55
N ARG A 61 5.04 0.24 -14.37
CA ARG A 61 6.35 0.88 -14.11
C ARG A 61 6.44 2.25 -14.79
N VAL A 62 6.91 3.28 -14.09
CA VAL A 62 7.45 4.50 -14.71
C VAL A 62 8.70 4.98 -13.96
N ARG A 63 9.84 5.01 -14.65
CA ARG A 63 11.03 5.82 -14.30
C ARG A 63 10.95 7.11 -15.12
N ALA A 64 11.04 8.28 -14.49
CA ALA A 64 11.20 9.57 -15.18
C ALA A 64 12.02 10.50 -14.25
N GLN A 65 12.98 11.34 -14.66
CA GLN A 65 13.54 11.70 -15.96
C GLN A 65 15.07 11.69 -15.84
N SER A 66 15.78 11.32 -16.91
CA SER A 66 17.23 11.59 -17.05
C SER A 66 17.46 13.09 -16.86
N SER A 67 18.33 13.45 -15.92
CA SER A 67 18.89 14.80 -15.81
C SER A 67 19.42 15.24 -17.20
N PRO A 68 19.22 16.51 -17.64
CA PRO A 68 19.87 16.97 -18.85
C PRO A 68 21.40 16.87 -18.68
N PRO A 69 22.15 16.52 -19.73
CA PRO A 69 23.60 16.46 -19.64
C PRO A 69 24.16 17.87 -19.30
N PRO A 70 25.28 17.95 -18.56
CA PRO A 70 25.91 19.24 -18.27
C PRO A 70 26.31 19.92 -19.58
N ILE A 71 25.95 21.19 -19.72
CA ILE A 71 26.43 22.03 -20.83
C ILE A 71 27.92 22.27 -20.57
N GLY A 72 28.76 21.77 -21.48
CA GLY A 72 30.20 22.02 -21.56
C GLY A 72 30.60 22.16 -23.01
#